data_AF-A0A2C6JVP1-F1
#
_entry.id   AF-A0A2C6JVP1-F1
#
_cell.length_a   1.000
_cell.length_b   1.000
_cell.length_c   1.000
_cell.angle_alpha   90.00
_cell.angle_beta   90.00
_cell.angle_gamma   90.00
#
_symmetry.space_group_name_H-M   'P 1'
#
loop_
_entity.id
_entity.type
_entity.pdbx_description
1 polymer ?
#
loop_
_entity_poly.entity_id
_entity_poly.type
_entity_poly.pdbx_seq_one_letter_code
_entity_poly.pdbx_strand_id
1 'polypeptide(L)'
;MNEILPCLYLGGLIDAENVAAVEAAGIRAIVTCCTYQECPKYMEKPQFDYLRVDVEDTSREPLHLYFQEAGQFIDRYVSRQQPVLVHCKAGVSRSASIVLSYLMGCKKFPLQEAFFHVLTKRSCICPNIGFMEQLCAYEREVRDNCTVCMFKYTDWYTADSAYRPAIPDLEP
;
A
#
# COMPACT_ATOMS: atom_id res chain seq x y z
N MET A 1 5.90 -11.75 1.06
CA MET A 1 4.52 -11.46 0.62
C MET A 1 3.62 -11.71 1.82
N ASN A 2 2.79 -10.75 2.23
CA ASN A 2 1.95 -10.84 3.42
C ASN A 2 0.48 -10.66 3.03
N GLU A 3 -0.40 -11.54 3.50
CA GLU A 3 -1.84 -11.38 3.32
C GLU A 3 -2.37 -10.30 4.29
N ILE A 4 -2.96 -9.26 3.73
CA ILE A 4 -3.50 -8.13 4.47
C ILE A 4 -4.98 -8.38 4.79
N LEU A 5 -5.76 -8.74 3.78
CA LEU A 5 -7.14 -9.20 3.87
C LEU A 5 -7.29 -10.45 3.00
N PRO A 6 -8.37 -11.24 3.15
CA PRO A 6 -8.67 -12.30 2.21
C PRO A 6 -8.54 -11.81 0.76
N CYS A 7 -7.72 -12.48 -0.04
CA CYS A 7 -7.43 -12.14 -1.44
C CYS A 7 -6.66 -10.82 -1.68
N LEU A 8 -6.08 -10.18 -0.66
CA LEU A 8 -5.24 -8.99 -0.83
C LEU A 8 -3.87 -9.19 -0.19
N TYR A 9 -2.82 -9.14 -1.00
CA TYR A 9 -1.44 -9.32 -0.58
C TYR A 9 -0.63 -8.04 -0.77
N LEU A 10 0.31 -7.81 0.15
CA LEU A 10 1.30 -6.73 0.10
C LEU A 10 2.72 -7.33 0.08
N GLY A 11 3.57 -6.83 -0.81
CA GLY A 11 4.95 -7.32 -0.95
C GLY A 11 5.94 -6.31 -1.51
N GLY A 12 7.20 -6.74 -1.58
CA GLY A 12 8.28 -6.08 -2.31
C GLY A 12 8.53 -6.69 -3.69
N LEU A 13 9.54 -6.19 -4.40
CA LEU A 13 9.88 -6.66 -5.75
C LEU A 13 10.31 -8.13 -5.75
N ILE A 14 11.08 -8.54 -4.73
CA ILE A 14 11.49 -9.95 -4.52
C ILE A 14 10.28 -10.88 -4.43
N ASP A 15 9.19 -10.42 -3.81
CA ASP A 15 7.96 -11.21 -3.72
C ASP A 15 7.28 -11.36 -5.08
N ALA A 16 7.20 -10.26 -5.85
CA ALA A 16 6.58 -10.23 -7.16
C ALA A 16 7.36 -11.03 -8.22
N GLU A 17 8.70 -11.09 -8.10
CA GLU A 17 9.56 -11.86 -9.00
C GLU A 17 9.52 -13.37 -8.73
N ASN A 18 9.07 -13.79 -7.55
CA ASN A 18 8.90 -15.20 -7.21
C ASN A 18 7.59 -15.75 -7.81
N VAL A 19 7.59 -15.98 -9.12
CA VAL A 19 6.42 -16.44 -9.89
C VAL A 19 5.79 -17.70 -9.27
N ALA A 20 6.59 -18.66 -8.82
CA ALA A 20 6.09 -19.89 -8.22
C ALA A 20 5.28 -19.62 -6.94
N ALA A 21 5.74 -18.70 -6.08
CA ALA A 21 5.01 -18.29 -4.88
C ALA A 21 3.74 -17.48 -5.23
N VAL A 22 3.82 -16.63 -6.25
CA VAL A 22 2.67 -15.84 -6.74
C VAL A 22 1.56 -16.77 -7.28
N GLU A 23 1.94 -17.77 -8.07
CA GLU A 23 1.00 -18.77 -8.61
C GLU A 23 0.44 -19.68 -7.51
N ALA A 24 1.27 -20.11 -6.56
CA ALA A 24 0.83 -20.92 -5.42
C ALA A 24 -0.19 -20.19 -4.53
N ALA A 25 -0.10 -18.86 -4.45
CA ALA A 25 -1.09 -18.02 -3.75
C ALA A 25 -2.35 -17.74 -4.59
N GLY A 26 -2.45 -18.26 -5.82
CA GLY A 26 -3.62 -18.08 -6.69
C GLY A 26 -3.79 -16.66 -7.22
N ILE A 27 -2.73 -15.84 -7.23
CA ILE A 27 -2.80 -14.45 -7.65
C ILE A 27 -3.27 -14.34 -9.11
N ARG A 28 -4.21 -13.43 -9.34
CA ARG A 28 -4.80 -13.14 -10.65
C ARG A 28 -4.41 -11.77 -11.19
N ALA A 29 -4.14 -10.83 -10.29
CA ALA A 29 -3.77 -9.47 -10.67
C ALA A 29 -2.65 -8.90 -9.79
N ILE A 30 -1.86 -8.00 -10.36
CA ILE A 30 -0.71 -7.38 -9.71
C ILE A 30 -0.77 -5.85 -9.90
N VAL A 31 -0.68 -5.10 -8.81
CA VAL A 31 -0.50 -3.64 -8.83
C VAL A 31 0.97 -3.33 -8.57
N THR A 32 1.67 -2.86 -9.59
CA THR A 32 3.10 -2.52 -9.51
C THR A 32 3.28 -1.02 -9.26
N CYS A 33 3.67 -0.69 -8.03
CA CYS A 33 3.95 0.66 -7.55
C CYS A 33 5.46 0.95 -7.63
N CYS A 34 6.04 0.70 -8.80
CA CYS A 34 7.46 0.92 -9.10
C CYS A 34 7.57 1.81 -10.34
N THR A 35 8.67 2.53 -10.45
CA THR A 35 9.01 3.19 -11.71
C THR A 35 9.25 2.15 -12.82
N TYR A 36 9.13 2.55 -14.09
CA TYR A 36 9.56 1.68 -15.21
C TYR A 36 11.05 1.33 -15.18
N GLN A 37 11.90 2.15 -14.55
CA GLN A 37 13.31 1.84 -14.36
C GLN A 37 13.52 0.75 -13.31
N GLU A 38 12.78 0.80 -12.20
CA GLU A 38 12.86 -0.21 -11.14
C GLU A 38 12.21 -1.54 -11.53
N CYS A 39 11.09 -1.48 -12.27
CA CYS A 39 10.37 -2.66 -12.72
C CYS A 39 9.87 -2.46 -14.16
N PRO A 40 10.68 -2.83 -15.17
CA PRO A 40 10.28 -2.73 -16.57
C PRO A 40 9.13 -3.67 -16.96
N LYS A 41 8.33 -3.27 -17.95
CA LYS A 41 7.17 -4.07 -18.44
C LYS A 41 7.51 -5.47 -18.92
N TYR A 42 8.72 -5.72 -19.45
CA TYR A 42 9.10 -7.05 -19.94
C TYR A 42 9.19 -8.10 -18.82
N MET A 43 9.21 -7.68 -17.55
CA MET A 43 9.16 -8.60 -16.40
C MET A 43 7.75 -9.10 -16.11
N GLU A 44 6.72 -8.40 -16.60
CA GLU A 44 5.32 -8.77 -16.46
C GLU A 44 5.04 -10.10 -17.18
N LYS A 45 4.34 -11.00 -16.48
CA LYS A 45 3.99 -12.33 -16.97
C LYS A 45 2.56 -12.34 -17.51
N PRO A 46 2.30 -12.90 -18.70
CA PRO A 46 1.02 -12.77 -19.40
C PRO A 46 -0.18 -13.43 -18.70
N GLN A 47 0.04 -14.30 -17.72
CA GLN A 47 -1.02 -14.98 -16.96
C GLN A 47 -1.69 -14.10 -15.87
N PHE A 48 -1.11 -12.93 -15.58
CA PHE A 48 -1.64 -11.98 -14.59
C PHE A 48 -2.09 -10.69 -15.28
N ASP A 49 -3.11 -10.06 -14.71
CA ASP A 49 -3.51 -8.70 -15.08
C ASP A 49 -2.71 -7.68 -14.28
N TYR A 50 -2.32 -6.55 -14.90
CA TYR A 50 -1.48 -5.54 -14.25
C TYR A 50 -2.15 -4.17 -14.20
N LEU A 51 -1.93 -3.47 -13.09
CA LEU A 51 -2.06 -2.02 -12.99
C LEU A 51 -0.70 -1.41 -12.62
N ARG A 52 -0.33 -0.33 -13.32
CA ARG A 52 0.91 0.41 -13.05
C ARG A 52 0.62 1.69 -12.29
N VAL A 53 1.30 1.85 -11.16
CA VAL A 53 1.40 3.10 -10.40
C VAL A 53 2.85 3.56 -10.52
N ASP A 54 3.14 4.30 -11.59
CA ASP A 54 4.50 4.69 -11.99
C ASP A 54 4.93 5.94 -11.21
N VAL A 55 5.50 5.71 -10.02
CA VAL A 55 5.90 6.77 -9.08
C VAL A 55 7.18 6.39 -8.34
N GLU A 56 8.02 7.38 -8.07
CA GLU A 56 9.17 7.25 -7.17
C GLU A 56 8.73 7.21 -5.69
N ASP A 57 9.62 6.76 -4.80
CA ASP A 57 9.35 6.80 -3.35
C ASP A 57 9.83 8.11 -2.73
N THR A 58 9.25 9.21 -3.18
CA THR A 58 9.58 10.55 -2.67
C THR A 58 8.33 11.25 -2.18
N SER A 59 8.47 12.17 -1.23
CA SER A 59 7.34 12.94 -0.68
C SER A 59 6.68 13.88 -1.70
N ARG A 60 7.32 14.11 -2.86
CA ARG A 60 6.82 15.02 -3.91
C ARG A 60 5.96 14.32 -4.96
N GLU A 61 5.99 12.99 -5.00
CA GLU A 61 5.23 12.23 -5.98
C GLU A 61 3.72 12.30 -5.71
N PRO A 62 2.88 12.58 -6.72
CA PRO A 62 1.44 12.73 -6.56
C PRO A 62 0.73 11.37 -6.56
N LEU A 63 1.05 10.52 -5.59
CA LEU A 63 0.50 9.16 -5.44
C LEU A 63 -1.04 9.15 -5.36
N HIS A 64 -1.65 10.17 -4.76
CA HIS A 64 -3.10 10.31 -4.60
C HIS A 64 -3.87 10.22 -5.92
N LEU A 65 -3.26 10.61 -7.04
CA LEU A 65 -3.89 10.53 -8.37
C LEU A 65 -4.26 9.08 -8.75
N TYR A 66 -3.59 8.10 -8.15
CA TYR A 66 -3.82 6.67 -8.40
C TYR A 66 -4.77 6.01 -7.39
N PHE A 67 -5.14 6.67 -6.29
CA PHE A 67 -5.91 6.03 -5.22
C PHE A 67 -7.24 5.47 -5.69
N GLN A 68 -7.99 6.24 -6.48
CA GLN A 68 -9.28 5.80 -7.00
C GLN A 68 -9.14 4.65 -8.00
N GLU A 69 -8.24 4.78 -8.99
CA GLU A 69 -8.03 3.77 -10.03
C GLU A 69 -7.50 2.46 -9.42
N ALA A 70 -6.48 2.54 -8.57
CA ALA A 70 -5.91 1.38 -7.90
C ALA A 70 -6.93 0.72 -6.96
N GLY A 71 -7.70 1.51 -6.22
CA GLY A 71 -8.77 0.99 -5.37
C GLY A 71 -9.82 0.20 -6.16
N GLN A 72 -10.29 0.75 -7.29
CA GLN A 72 -11.25 0.07 -8.18
C GLN A 72 -10.67 -1.19 -8.82
N PHE A 73 -9.41 -1.14 -9.25
CA PHE A 73 -8.72 -2.30 -9.81
C PHE A 73 -8.64 -3.42 -8.77
N ILE A 74 -8.18 -3.12 -7.55
CA ILE A 74 -8.08 -4.11 -6.47
C ILE A 74 -9.46 -4.68 -6.14
N ASP A 75 -10.47 -3.83 -5.93
CA ASP A 75 -11.81 -4.26 -5.52
C ASP A 75 -12.47 -5.18 -6.55
N ARG A 76 -12.21 -4.94 -7.85
CA ARG A 76 -12.71 -5.77 -8.95
C ARG A 76 -12.36 -7.26 -8.80
N TYR A 77 -11.17 -7.57 -8.32
CA TYR A 77 -10.72 -8.96 -8.13
C TYR A 77 -11.07 -9.47 -6.73
N VAL A 78 -10.79 -8.67 -5.69
CA VAL A 78 -11.05 -9.06 -4.30
C VAL A 78 -12.54 -9.39 -4.07
N SER A 79 -13.47 -8.61 -4.65
CA SER A 79 -14.92 -8.86 -4.58
C SER A 79 -15.36 -10.19 -5.19
N ARG A 80 -14.54 -10.79 -6.07
CA ARG A 80 -14.77 -12.09 -6.72
C ARG A 80 -13.94 -13.22 -6.13
N GLN A 81 -13.33 -12.99 -4.96
CA GLN A 81 -12.41 -13.94 -4.32
C GLN A 81 -11.22 -14.30 -5.22
N GLN A 82 -10.73 -13.33 -5.99
CA GLN A 82 -9.54 -13.48 -6.83
C GLN A 82 -8.37 -12.71 -6.19
N PRO A 83 -7.30 -13.41 -5.77
CA PRO A 83 -6.18 -12.77 -5.08
C PRO A 83 -5.43 -11.72 -5.92
N VAL A 84 -5.10 -10.60 -5.27
CA VAL A 84 -4.33 -9.48 -5.84
C VAL A 84 -3.07 -9.26 -5.03
N LEU A 85 -1.94 -9.04 -5.71
CA LEU A 85 -0.70 -8.58 -5.09
C LEU A 85 -0.46 -7.10 -5.38
N VAL A 86 -0.30 -6.28 -4.34
CA VAL A 86 0.18 -4.91 -4.45
C VAL A 86 1.64 -4.88 -4.01
N HIS A 87 2.55 -4.43 -4.87
CA HIS A 87 3.96 -4.39 -4.54
C HIS A 87 4.65 -3.10 -4.99
N CYS A 88 5.75 -2.77 -4.34
CA CYS A 88 6.72 -1.78 -4.80
C CYS A 88 8.12 -2.40 -4.74
N LYS A 89 9.18 -1.59 -4.65
CA LYS A 89 10.54 -2.11 -4.49
C LYS A 89 10.73 -2.89 -3.19
N ALA A 90 10.43 -2.27 -2.04
CA ALA A 90 10.63 -2.86 -0.71
C ALA A 90 9.35 -3.35 -0.02
N GLY A 91 8.18 -2.99 -0.54
CA GLY A 91 6.91 -3.24 0.13
C GLY A 91 6.72 -2.43 1.43
N VAL A 92 7.29 -1.23 1.49
CA VAL A 92 7.35 -0.41 2.72
C VAL A 92 6.49 0.84 2.63
N SER A 93 6.62 1.63 1.56
CA SER A 93 6.02 2.96 1.45
C SER A 93 4.96 3.06 0.35
N ARG A 94 5.35 3.06 -0.94
CA ARG A 94 4.43 3.19 -2.10
C ARG A 94 3.27 2.18 -2.10
N SER A 95 3.57 0.88 -2.09
CA SER A 95 2.53 -0.16 -2.13
C SER A 95 1.71 -0.23 -0.86
N ALA A 96 2.33 0.03 0.29
CA ALA A 96 1.59 0.15 1.56
C ALA A 96 0.58 1.29 1.48
N SER A 97 0.96 2.43 0.92
CA SER A 97 0.07 3.60 0.75
C SER A 97 -1.10 3.30 -0.19
N ILE A 98 -0.89 2.57 -1.29
CA ILE A 98 -1.99 2.10 -2.17
C ILE A 98 -2.92 1.13 -1.44
N VAL A 99 -2.37 0.21 -0.62
CA VAL A 99 -3.21 -0.69 0.20
C VAL A 99 -4.03 0.11 1.21
N LEU A 100 -3.45 1.09 1.89
CA LEU A 100 -4.14 1.93 2.86
C LEU A 100 -5.27 2.74 2.21
N SER A 101 -5.03 3.33 1.03
CA SER A 101 -6.08 4.07 0.30
C SER A 101 -7.22 3.15 -0.14
N TYR A 102 -6.93 1.91 -0.56
CA TYR A 102 -7.96 0.91 -0.83
C TYR A 102 -8.79 0.54 0.41
N LEU A 103 -8.14 0.31 1.56
CA LEU A 103 -8.84 -0.02 2.81
C LEU A 103 -9.79 1.11 3.24
N MET A 104 -9.38 2.37 3.08
CA MET A 104 -10.25 3.51 3.34
C MET A 104 -11.40 3.64 2.33
N GLY A 105 -11.08 3.69 1.04
CA GLY A 105 -12.05 3.98 -0.02
C GLY A 105 -13.10 2.87 -0.19
N CYS A 106 -12.63 1.62 -0.26
CA CYS A 106 -13.45 0.46 -0.61
C CYS A 106 -13.90 -0.35 0.61
N LYS A 107 -13.09 -0.43 1.67
CA LYS A 107 -13.42 -1.22 2.88
C LYS A 107 -13.85 -0.40 4.08
N LYS A 108 -13.88 0.94 3.94
CA LYS A 108 -14.40 1.88 4.95
C LYS A 108 -13.65 1.86 6.28
N PHE A 109 -12.39 1.43 6.29
CA PHE A 109 -11.51 1.59 7.43
C PHE A 109 -11.20 3.09 7.63
N PRO A 110 -11.18 3.61 8.86
CA PRO A 110 -10.42 4.81 9.17
C PRO A 110 -8.92 4.61 8.86
N LEU A 111 -8.20 5.67 8.52
CA LEU A 111 -6.78 5.60 8.16
C LEU A 111 -5.95 4.98 9.28
N GLN A 112 -6.19 5.38 10.53
CA GLN A 112 -5.48 4.85 11.67
C GLN A 112 -5.68 3.34 11.84
N GLU A 113 -6.93 2.87 11.76
CA GLU A 113 -7.24 1.44 11.83
C GLU A 113 -6.63 0.67 10.65
N ALA A 114 -6.71 1.23 9.44
CA ALA A 114 -6.08 0.65 8.25
C ALA A 114 -4.55 0.54 8.44
N PHE A 115 -3.91 1.58 8.96
CA PHE A 115 -2.48 1.62 9.22
C PHE A 115 -2.07 0.52 10.20
N PHE A 116 -2.73 0.44 11.36
CA PHE A 116 -2.43 -0.60 12.34
C PHE A 116 -2.72 -1.99 11.84
N HIS A 117 -3.82 -2.20 11.11
CA HIS A 117 -4.15 -3.48 10.52
C HIS A 117 -3.04 -3.96 9.59
N VAL A 118 -2.59 -3.11 8.65
CA VAL A 118 -1.50 -3.46 7.73
C VAL A 118 -0.18 -3.66 8.48
N LEU A 119 0.11 -2.82 9.48
CA LEU A 119 1.32 -2.92 10.31
C LEU A 119 1.41 -4.26 11.05
N THR A 120 0.29 -4.77 11.59
CA THR A 120 0.26 -6.08 12.27
C THR A 120 0.54 -7.25 11.32
N LYS A 121 0.19 -7.11 10.03
CA LYS A 121 0.43 -8.12 8.99
C LYS A 121 1.79 -7.99 8.33
N ARG A 122 2.34 -6.77 8.29
CA ARG A 122 3.63 -6.42 7.72
C ARG A 122 4.27 -5.29 8.54
N SER A 123 5.06 -5.67 9.54
CA SER A 123 5.65 -4.74 10.54
C SER A 123 6.64 -3.73 9.97
N CYS A 124 7.09 -3.89 8.73
CA CYS A 124 8.04 -2.98 8.09
C CYS A 124 7.37 -1.85 7.30
N ILE A 125 6.03 -1.74 7.25
CA ILE A 125 5.43 -0.61 6.53
C ILE A 125 5.85 0.71 7.18
N CYS A 126 6.15 1.67 6.33
CA CYS A 126 6.52 3.02 6.73
C CYS A 126 6.34 3.94 5.50
N PRO A 127 5.10 4.32 5.15
CA PRO A 127 4.85 5.37 4.16
C PRO A 127 5.72 6.60 4.42
N ASN A 128 6.32 7.17 3.38
CA ASN A 128 7.01 8.45 3.55
C ASN A 128 6.01 9.54 4.00
N ILE A 129 6.51 10.60 4.60
CA ILE A 129 5.67 11.68 5.17
C ILE A 129 4.70 12.26 4.13
N GLY A 130 5.16 12.51 2.90
CA GLY A 130 4.32 13.08 1.85
C GLY A 130 3.18 12.14 1.41
N PHE A 131 3.41 10.83 1.41
CA PHE A 131 2.33 9.86 1.15
C PHE A 131 1.36 9.78 2.33
N MET A 132 1.84 9.90 3.57
CA MET A 132 0.93 9.93 4.72
C MET A 132 0.07 11.20 4.73
N GLU A 133 0.61 12.36 4.33
CA GLU A 133 -0.16 13.59 4.14
C GLU A 133 -1.26 13.40 3.07
N GLN A 134 -0.91 12.77 1.95
CA GLN A 134 -1.87 12.45 0.89
C GLN A 134 -2.95 11.47 1.36
N LEU A 135 -2.61 10.48 2.18
CA LEU A 135 -3.58 9.56 2.79
C LEU A 135 -4.51 10.29 3.77
N CYS A 136 -3.98 11.20 4.58
CA CYS A 136 -4.78 12.03 5.49
C CYS A 136 -5.74 12.94 4.71
N ALA A 137 -5.30 13.51 3.58
CA ALA A 137 -6.16 14.30 2.69
C ALA A 137 -7.28 13.42 2.11
N TYR A 138 -6.93 12.24 1.60
CA TYR A 138 -7.90 11.30 1.05
C TYR A 138 -8.91 10.78 2.08
N GLU A 139 -8.50 10.57 3.34
CA GLU A 139 -9.44 10.21 4.41
C GLU A 139 -10.51 11.29 4.62
N ARG A 140 -10.10 12.58 4.62
CA ARG A 140 -11.04 13.70 4.71
C ARG A 140 -12.00 13.71 3.53
N GLU A 141 -11.53 13.44 2.32
CA GLU A 141 -12.39 13.35 1.13
C GLU A 141 -13.43 12.22 1.23
N VAL A 142 -13.05 11.05 1.76
CA VAL A 142 -13.93 9.87 1.79
C VAL A 142 -14.74 9.71 3.08
N ARG A 143 -14.40 10.42 4.17
CA ARG A 143 -15.01 10.26 5.51
C ARG A 143 -15.29 11.58 6.25
N ASP A 144 -14.96 12.74 5.69
CA ASP A 144 -15.10 14.06 6.33
C ASP A 144 -14.38 14.16 7.70
N ASN A 145 -13.33 13.34 7.90
CA ASN A 145 -12.52 13.31 9.11
C ASN A 145 -11.10 12.79 8.79
N CYS A 146 -10.13 13.07 9.66
CA CYS A 146 -8.79 12.49 9.63
C CYS A 146 -8.46 11.86 10.98
N THR A 147 -8.19 10.56 11.01
CA THR A 147 -7.89 9.80 12.23
C THR A 147 -6.41 9.72 12.55
N VAL A 148 -5.55 10.33 11.72
CA VAL A 148 -4.11 10.39 11.96
C VAL A 148 -3.66 11.82 12.24
N CYS A 149 -2.89 11.98 13.32
CA CYS A 149 -2.16 13.19 13.66
C CYS A 149 -0.82 13.23 12.92
N MET A 150 -0.69 14.12 11.93
CA MET A 150 0.56 14.23 11.15
C MET A 150 1.77 14.66 12.01
N PHE A 151 1.55 15.41 13.08
CA PHE A 151 2.63 15.76 14.03
C PHE A 151 3.20 14.50 14.70
N LYS A 152 2.33 13.66 15.28
CA LYS A 152 2.74 12.39 15.91
C LYS A 152 3.36 11.42 14.90
N TYR A 153 2.80 11.34 13.69
CA TYR A 153 3.37 10.51 12.62
C TYR A 153 4.78 10.96 12.23
N THR A 154 5.00 12.26 12.09
CA THR A 154 6.29 12.83 11.72
C THR A 154 7.33 12.62 12.81
N ASP A 155 6.93 12.80 14.08
CA ASP A 155 7.78 12.51 15.24
C ASP A 155 8.21 11.04 15.24
N TRP A 156 7.25 10.12 15.09
CA TRP A 156 7.53 8.68 14.99
C TRP A 156 8.41 8.31 13.78
N TYR A 157 8.16 8.90 12.61
CA TYR A 157 8.90 8.65 11.38
C TYR A 157 10.36 9.12 11.49
N THR A 158 10.59 10.25 12.14
CA THR A 158 11.92 10.86 12.30
C THR A 158 12.66 10.39 13.56
N ALA A 159 11.97 9.73 14.48
CA ALA A 159 12.57 9.13 15.67
C ALA A 159 13.71 8.17 15.30
N ASP A 160 14.75 8.16 16.13
CA ASP A 160 15.86 7.22 16.01
C ASP A 160 15.30 5.79 15.95
N SER A 161 15.73 5.04 14.93
CA SER A 161 15.35 3.65 14.72
C SER A 161 15.58 2.75 15.95
N ALA A 162 16.54 3.09 16.82
CA ALA A 162 16.79 2.37 18.07
C ALA A 162 15.71 2.59 19.14
N TYR A 163 14.92 3.66 19.03
CA TYR A 163 13.91 4.09 20.00
C TYR A 163 12.50 4.21 19.42
N ARG A 164 12.33 3.92 18.12
CA ARG A 164 11.04 3.99 17.46
C ARG A 164 10.07 2.95 18.07
N PRO A 165 8.95 3.36 18.68
CA PRO A 165 7.97 2.42 19.18
C PRO A 165 7.39 1.60 18.02
N ALA A 166 7.14 0.31 18.26
CA ALA A 166 6.67 -0.62 17.24
C ALA A 166 5.31 -0.23 16.64
N ILE A 167 4.49 0.49 17.41
CA ILE A 167 3.16 0.98 17.02
C ILE A 167 3.09 2.45 17.47
N PRO A 168 2.96 3.42 16.54
CA PRO A 168 2.82 4.83 16.92
C PRO A 168 1.45 5.11 17.55
N ASP A 169 1.39 6.00 18.55
CA ASP A 169 0.13 6.70 18.85
C ASP A 169 -0.09 7.74 17.74
N LEU A 170 -1.17 7.58 16.98
CA LEU A 170 -1.51 8.45 15.86
C LEU A 170 -2.80 9.23 16.10
N GLU A 171 -3.42 9.14 17.27
CA GLU A 171 -4.69 9.82 17.52
C GLU A 171 -4.52 11.35 17.50
N PRO A 172 -5.45 12.13 16.90
CA PRO A 172 -5.47 13.59 16.91
C PRO A 172 -5.48 14.23 18.31
#